data_AF-A0A529NA83-F1
#
_entry.id   AF-A0A529NA83-F1
#
_cell.length_a   1.000
_cell.length_b   1.000
_cell.length_c   1.000
_cell.angle_alpha   90.00
_cell.angle_beta   90.00
_cell.angle_gamma   90.00
#
_symmetry.space_group_name_H-M   'P 1'
#
loop_
_entity.id
_entity.type
_entity.pdbx_description
1 polymer ?
#
loop_
_entity_poly.entity_id
_entity_poly.type
_entity_poly.pdbx_seq_one_letter_code
_entity_poly.pdbx_strand_id
1 'polypeptide(L)'
;VDVIGLNFYPHNQWYFQGPTIPMGHHEYRALSDMLVEVAERYRKPMFIAETGAEGSGRPAWLHYVCDEVRDAMSRGAPVQGICLYPVTAYPGWD
;
A
#
# COMPACT_ATOMS: atom_id res chain seq x y z
N VAL A 1 -1.82 14.41 -16.07
CA VAL A 1 -1.95 13.52 -14.89
C VAL A 1 -2.39 14.38 -13.73
N ASP A 2 -3.60 14.18 -13.26
CA ASP A 2 -4.23 15.06 -12.26
C ASP A 2 -4.26 14.43 -10.87
N VAL A 3 -4.14 13.10 -10.81
CA VAL A 3 -4.12 12.28 -9.60
C VAL A 3 -3.10 11.14 -9.77
N ILE A 4 -2.51 10.69 -8.67
CA ILE A 4 -1.60 9.53 -8.64
C ILE A 4 -2.35 8.32 -8.07
N GLY A 5 -2.38 7.23 -8.83
CA GLY A 5 -2.85 5.92 -8.35
C GLY A 5 -1.66 5.05 -7.94
N LEU A 6 -1.74 4.42 -6.77
CA LEU A 6 -0.68 3.59 -6.21
C LEU A 6 -1.19 2.17 -5.91
N ASN A 7 -0.47 1.16 -6.37
CA ASN A 7 -0.76 -0.24 -6.03
C ASN A 7 0.20 -0.70 -4.95
N PHE A 8 -0.32 -1.31 -3.88
CA PHE A 8 0.51 -1.79 -2.78
C PHE A 8 -0.04 -3.08 -2.16
N TYR A 9 0.80 -4.10 -2.08
CA TYR A 9 0.51 -5.47 -1.69
C TYR A 9 1.57 -6.00 -0.72
N PRO A 10 1.30 -7.11 0.01
CA PRO A 10 2.23 -7.66 0.99
C PRO A 10 3.64 -7.96 0.45
N HIS A 11 3.76 -8.24 -0.85
CA HIS A 11 5.00 -8.63 -1.51
C HIS A 11 5.73 -7.49 -2.23
N ASN A 12 5.29 -6.23 -2.07
CA ASN A 12 5.89 -5.08 -2.74
C ASN A 12 7.27 -4.64 -2.22
N GLN A 13 7.83 -5.31 -1.21
CA GLN A 13 9.17 -5.03 -0.70
C GLN A 13 10.03 -6.29 -0.81
N TRP A 14 11.21 -6.18 -1.40
CA TRP A 14 12.13 -7.29 -1.63
C TRP A 14 13.57 -6.81 -1.69
N TYR A 15 14.51 -7.69 -1.42
CA TYR A 15 15.92 -7.44 -1.73
C TYR A 15 16.17 -7.68 -3.21
N PHE A 16 17.03 -6.87 -3.82
CA PHE A 16 17.48 -7.13 -5.19
C PHE A 16 18.08 -8.54 -5.29
N GLN A 17 17.53 -9.38 -6.17
CA GLN A 17 17.89 -10.81 -6.29
C GLN A 17 17.73 -11.61 -4.99
N GLY A 18 16.79 -11.23 -4.13
CA GLY A 18 16.52 -11.90 -2.87
C GLY A 18 15.02 -12.07 -2.58
N PRO A 19 14.69 -12.50 -1.36
CA PRO A 19 13.31 -12.75 -0.98
C PRO A 19 12.51 -11.45 -0.79
N THR A 20 11.20 -11.60 -0.75
CA THR A 20 10.29 -10.60 -0.21
C THR A 20 10.62 -10.31 1.25
N ILE A 21 10.56 -9.04 1.64
CA ILE A 21 10.62 -8.60 3.04
C ILE A 21 9.20 -8.70 3.61
N PRO A 22 8.93 -9.61 4.56
CA PRO A 22 7.58 -9.78 5.09
C PRO A 22 7.20 -8.63 6.03
N MET A 23 5.91 -8.33 6.11
CA MET A 23 5.36 -7.39 7.08
C MET A 23 5.75 -7.80 8.51
N GLY A 24 6.23 -6.84 9.31
CA GLY A 24 6.75 -7.08 10.66
C GLY A 24 8.25 -7.39 10.73
N HIS A 25 8.92 -7.57 9.58
CA HIS A 25 10.38 -7.59 9.54
C HIS A 25 10.94 -6.20 9.85
N HIS A 26 12.08 -6.14 10.55
CA HIS A 26 12.68 -4.86 10.96
C HIS A 26 13.12 -3.96 9.79
N GLU A 27 13.38 -4.54 8.62
CA GLU A 27 13.69 -3.80 7.38
C GLU A 27 12.45 -3.49 6.54
N TYR A 28 11.26 -3.91 6.97
CA TYR A 28 10.02 -3.58 6.28
C TYR A 28 9.75 -2.09 6.44
N ARG A 29 9.70 -1.36 5.32
CA ARG A 29 9.40 0.06 5.31
C ARG A 29 7.90 0.28 5.56
N ALA A 30 7.57 1.22 6.44
CA ALA A 30 6.21 1.66 6.65
C ALA A 30 5.61 2.17 5.32
N LEU A 31 4.37 1.78 5.03
CA LEU A 31 3.65 2.31 3.86
C LEU A 31 3.46 3.81 4.02
N SER A 32 3.23 4.29 5.24
CA SER A 32 3.01 5.70 5.50
C SER A 32 4.20 6.55 5.03
N ASP A 33 5.44 6.10 5.29
CA ASP A 33 6.67 6.80 4.89
C ASP A 33 6.78 6.90 3.37
N MET A 34 6.51 5.79 2.68
CA MET A 34 6.53 5.75 1.21
C MET A 34 5.46 6.69 0.61
N LEU A 35 4.28 6.79 1.23
CA LEU A 35 3.23 7.71 0.79
C LEU A 35 3.63 9.17 0.96
N VAL A 36 4.30 9.52 2.07
CA VAL A 36 4.84 10.87 2.29
C VAL A 36 5.89 11.20 1.22
N GLU A 37 6.81 10.29 0.91
CA GLU A 37 7.81 10.48 -0.14
C GLU A 37 7.18 10.74 -1.53
N VAL A 38 6.12 9.98 -1.87
CA VAL A 38 5.36 10.20 -3.11
C VAL A 38 4.67 11.57 -3.08
N ALA A 39 4.11 11.97 -1.94
CA ALA A 39 3.42 13.25 -1.79
C ALA A 39 4.38 14.44 -1.99
N GLU A 40 5.55 14.38 -1.38
CA GLU A 40 6.60 15.39 -1.52
C GLU A 40 7.11 15.48 -2.96
N ARG A 41 7.30 14.33 -3.61
CA ARG A 41 7.82 14.26 -4.97
C ARG A 41 6.85 14.83 -6.00
N TYR A 42 5.58 14.41 -5.95
CA TYR A 42 4.62 14.71 -7.01
C TYR A 42 3.71 15.89 -6.69
N ARG A 43 3.48 16.20 -5.41
CA ARG A 43 2.60 17.30 -4.96
C ARG A 43 1.23 17.30 -5.63
N LYS A 44 0.64 16.12 -5.77
CA LYS A 44 -0.69 15.89 -6.34
C LYS A 44 -1.55 15.04 -5.40
N PRO A 45 -2.88 15.13 -5.47
CA PRO A 45 -3.77 14.18 -4.83
C PRO A 45 -3.44 12.74 -5.25
N MET A 46 -3.65 11.79 -4.34
CA MET A 46 -3.36 10.38 -4.58
C MET A 46 -4.38 9.45 -3.94
N PHE A 47 -4.39 8.20 -4.38
CA PHE A 47 -5.18 7.13 -3.77
C PHE A 47 -4.44 5.81 -3.88
N ILE A 48 -4.72 4.89 -2.96
CA ILE A 48 -4.34 3.49 -3.13
C ILE A 48 -5.30 2.92 -4.18
N ALA A 49 -4.82 2.76 -5.41
CA ALA A 49 -5.58 2.30 -6.56
C ALA A 49 -5.88 0.80 -6.47
N GLU A 50 -4.98 0.04 -5.85
CA GLU A 50 -5.21 -1.35 -5.52
C GLU A 50 -4.45 -1.77 -4.27
N THR A 51 -5.12 -2.53 -3.42
CA THR A 51 -4.47 -3.27 -2.33
C THR A 51 -5.32 -4.46 -1.93
N GLY A 52 -4.67 -5.52 -1.44
CA GLY A 52 -5.35 -6.70 -0.92
C GLY A 52 -4.37 -7.75 -0.43
N ALA A 53 -4.94 -8.78 0.20
CA ALA A 53 -4.22 -9.99 0.56
C ALA A 53 -5.11 -11.20 0.27
N GLU A 54 -4.59 -12.40 0.48
CA GLU A 54 -5.30 -13.64 0.25
C GLU A 54 -5.76 -14.31 1.54
N GLY A 55 -6.83 -15.10 1.43
CA GLY A 55 -7.35 -15.93 2.51
C GLY A 55 -7.57 -15.16 3.82
N SER A 56 -7.09 -15.74 4.93
CA SER A 56 -7.23 -15.21 6.28
C SER A 56 -6.40 -13.95 6.54
N GLY A 57 -5.45 -13.60 5.65
CA GLY A 57 -4.64 -12.38 5.79
C GLY A 57 -5.38 -11.09 5.42
N ARG A 58 -6.51 -11.19 4.71
CA ARG A 58 -7.28 -10.05 4.19
C ARG A 58 -7.64 -8.99 5.24
N PRO A 59 -8.24 -9.34 6.40
CA PRO A 59 -8.64 -8.33 7.37
C PRO A 59 -7.43 -7.62 7.99
N ALA A 60 -6.42 -8.37 8.41
CA ALA A 60 -5.21 -7.81 9.02
C ALA A 60 -4.47 -6.86 8.06
N TRP A 61 -4.38 -7.24 6.79
CA TRP A 61 -3.79 -6.39 5.76
C TRP A 61 -4.56 -5.09 5.54
N LEU A 62 -5.89 -5.17 5.43
CA LEU A 62 -6.71 -3.96 5.26
C LEU A 62 -6.62 -3.03 6.47
N HIS A 63 -6.57 -3.58 7.69
CA HIS A 63 -6.32 -2.80 8.90
C HIS A 63 -4.99 -2.06 8.83
N TYR A 64 -3.90 -2.78 8.51
CA TYR A 64 -2.58 -2.20 8.32
C TYR A 64 -2.58 -1.06 7.29
N VAL A 65 -3.13 -1.27 6.09
CA VAL A 65 -3.16 -0.23 5.05
C VAL A 65 -3.99 0.99 5.49
N CYS A 66 -5.12 0.77 6.16
CA CYS A 66 -5.92 1.88 6.68
C CYS A 66 -5.15 2.71 7.71
N ASP A 67 -4.42 2.06 8.62
CA ASP A 67 -3.66 2.74 9.68
C ASP A 67 -2.48 3.53 9.09
N GLU A 68 -1.76 2.94 8.15
CA GLU A 68 -0.64 3.60 7.46
C GLU A 68 -1.09 4.77 6.58
N VAL A 69 -2.24 4.65 5.91
CA VAL A 69 -2.83 5.76 5.15
C VAL A 69 -3.24 6.89 6.09
N ARG A 70 -3.86 6.59 7.23
CA ARG A 70 -4.19 7.61 8.24
C ARG A 70 -2.94 8.30 8.78
N ASP A 71 -1.89 7.53 9.07
CA ASP A 71 -0.61 8.09 9.52
C ASP A 71 0.00 9.03 8.47
N ALA A 72 0.06 8.62 7.19
CA ALA A 72 0.52 9.48 6.10
C ALA A 72 -0.33 10.75 5.95
N MET A 73 -1.66 10.63 6.04
CA MET A 73 -2.58 11.78 5.99
C MET A 73 -2.34 12.74 7.15
N SER A 74 -2.06 12.23 8.35
CA SER A 74 -1.71 13.06 9.52
C SER A 74 -0.42 13.87 9.31
N ARG A 75 0.47 13.37 8.44
CA ARG A 75 1.74 14.01 8.04
C ARG A 75 1.62 14.84 6.75
N GLY A 76 0.40 15.05 6.25
CA GLY A 76 0.11 15.95 5.12
C GLY A 76 0.07 15.28 3.74
N ALA A 77 0.17 13.94 3.65
CA ALA A 77 -0.01 13.25 2.38
C ALA A 77 -1.48 13.35 1.90
N PRO A 78 -1.77 13.84 0.68
CA PRO A 78 -3.13 14.09 0.19
C PRO A 78 -3.78 12.81 -0.35
N VAL A 79 -3.87 11.76 0.47
CA VAL A 79 -4.53 10.50 0.12
C VAL A 79 -6.05 10.67 0.23
N GLN A 80 -6.78 10.37 -0.84
CA GLN A 80 -8.22 10.60 -0.95
C GLN A 80 -9.07 9.32 -0.90
N GLY A 81 -8.45 8.15 -0.94
CA GLY A 81 -9.17 6.89 -0.89
C GLY A 81 -8.29 5.66 -0.96
N ILE A 82 -8.92 4.51 -0.71
CA ILE A 82 -8.34 3.18 -0.79
C ILE A 82 -9.30 2.31 -1.60
N CYS A 83 -8.78 1.66 -2.64
CA CYS A 83 -9.50 0.68 -3.43
C CYS A 83 -9.05 -0.72 -3.01
N LEU A 84 -9.99 -1.50 -2.46
CA LEU A 84 -9.77 -2.90 -2.11
C LEU A 84 -9.87 -3.75 -3.38
N TYR A 85 -8.76 -4.38 -3.76
CA TYR A 85 -8.70 -5.30 -4.88
C TYR A 85 -8.22 -6.70 -4.46
N PRO A 86 -8.92 -7.77 -4.87
CA PRO A 86 -10.27 -7.77 -5.43
C PRO A 86 -11.31 -7.88 -4.31
N VAL A 87 -12.49 -7.33 -4.59
CA VAL A 87 -13.67 -7.46 -3.72
C VAL A 87 -14.22 -8.89 -3.72
N THR A 88 -14.17 -9.58 -4.86
CA THR A 88 -14.54 -10.99 -5.03
C THR A 88 -13.31 -11.87 -5.29
N ALA A 89 -13.42 -13.17 -5.04
CA ALA A 89 -12.40 -14.11 -5.48
C ALA A 89 -12.21 -14.05 -7.01
N TYR A 90 -10.99 -14.29 -7.46
CA TYR A 90 -10.58 -14.20 -8.85
C TYR A 90 -9.56 -15.31 -9.14
N PRO A 91 -9.48 -15.80 -10.39
CA PRO A 91 -8.33 -16.60 -10.79
C PRO A 91 -7.09 -15.70 -10.79
N GLY A 92 -6.02 -16.17 -10.14
CA GLY A 92 -4.69 -15.58 -10.31
C GLY A 92 -4.26 -15.65 -11.78
N TRP A 93 -3.19 -14.94 -12.12
CA TRP A 93 -2.67 -14.92 -13.49
C TRP A 93 -1.85 -16.16 -13.86
N ASP A 94 -1.59 -17.04 -12.89
CA ASP A 94 -0.83 -18.30 -13.04
C ASP A 94 -1.75 -19.53 -13.16
#